data_AF-A0AAV7PLX2-F1
#
_entry.id   AF-A0AAV7PLX2-F1
#
_cell.length_a   1.000
_cell.length_b   1.000
_cell.length_c   1.000
_cell.angle_alpha   90.00
_cell.angle_beta   90.00
_cell.angle_gamma   90.00
#
_symmetry.space_group_name_H-M   'P 1'
#
loop_
_entity.id
_entity.type
_entity.pdbx_description
1 polymer ?
#
loop_
_entity_poly.entity_id
_entity_poly.type
_entity_poly.pdbx_seq_one_letter_code
_entity_poly.pdbx_strand_id
1 'polypeptide(L)'
;MARGDGLHHIHTGGKIQIRLDIAGFQSRVSDLEQRVIAVEDHLNTIPEWDQELLCSKLIDLEDRGSRDNIRFFGFPEHIEGTDIQAFLKKTLLTLTGISFDIPTGVQKGTSSRAEKS
;
A
#
# COMPACT_ATOMS: atom_id res chain seq x y z
N MET A 1 -12.11 -60.25 -52.83
CA MET A 1 -11.11 -59.16 -52.83
C MET A 1 -11.70 -58.00 -52.04
N ALA A 2 -11.30 -57.83 -50.77
CA ALA A 2 -11.82 -56.77 -49.91
C ALA A 2 -10.65 -56.17 -49.12
N ARG A 3 -10.07 -55.07 -49.63
CA ARG A 3 -9.12 -54.19 -48.91
C ARG A 3 -9.19 -52.81 -49.55
N GLY A 4 -10.04 -51.92 -49.01
CA GLY A 4 -10.21 -50.55 -49.55
C GLY A 4 -10.64 -49.49 -48.53
N ASP A 5 -11.33 -49.84 -47.44
CA ASP A 5 -12.01 -48.82 -46.60
C ASP A 5 -11.24 -48.34 -45.36
N GLY A 6 -10.03 -48.86 -45.10
CA GLY A 6 -9.29 -48.56 -43.87
C GLY A 6 -8.56 -47.21 -43.84
N LEU A 7 -8.22 -46.62 -45.01
CA LEU A 7 -7.30 -45.47 -45.08
C LEU A 7 -8.00 -44.10 -44.97
N HIS A 8 -9.24 -43.98 -45.45
CA HIS A 8 -10.00 -42.71 -45.45
C HIS A 8 -10.43 -42.28 -44.04
N HIS A 9 -10.69 -43.23 -43.15
CA HIS A 9 -11.21 -42.94 -41.81
C HIS A 9 -10.14 -42.34 -40.88
N ILE A 10 -8.88 -42.76 -41.03
CA ILE A 10 -7.76 -42.34 -40.17
C ILE A 10 -7.36 -40.89 -40.48
N HIS A 11 -7.29 -40.55 -41.78
CA HIS A 11 -6.92 -39.21 -42.24
C HIS A 11 -8.02 -38.16 -41.96
N THR A 12 -9.27 -38.59 -41.86
CA THR A 12 -10.42 -37.73 -41.53
C THR A 12 -10.48 -37.42 -40.04
N GLY A 13 -10.19 -38.40 -39.17
CA GLY A 13 -10.14 -38.21 -37.71
C GLY A 13 -9.07 -37.19 -37.27
N GLY A 14 -7.86 -37.26 -37.84
CA GLY A 14 -6.79 -36.29 -37.55
C GLY A 14 -7.13 -34.86 -37.98
N LYS A 15 -7.79 -34.69 -39.13
CA LYS A 15 -8.27 -33.38 -39.61
C LYS A 15 -9.38 -32.80 -38.72
N ILE A 16 -10.24 -33.65 -38.16
CA ILE A 16 -11.28 -33.24 -37.21
C ILE A 16 -10.64 -32.78 -35.90
N GLN A 17 -9.69 -33.54 -35.36
CA GLN A 17 -9.01 -33.19 -34.11
C GLN A 17 -8.29 -31.84 -34.21
N ILE A 18 -7.52 -31.63 -35.28
CA ILE A 18 -6.81 -30.35 -35.51
C ILE A 18 -7.79 -29.17 -35.59
N ARG A 19 -8.96 -29.34 -36.22
CA ARG A 19 -9.97 -28.29 -36.29
C ARG A 19 -10.56 -27.97 -34.91
N LEU A 20 -10.79 -28.99 -34.09
CA LEU A 20 -11.29 -28.82 -32.71
C LEU A 20 -10.25 -28.10 -31.84
N ASP A 21 -8.98 -28.48 -31.97
CA ASP A 21 -7.89 -27.85 -31.22
C ASP A 21 -7.71 -26.39 -31.62
N ILE A 22 -7.77 -26.08 -32.93
CA ILE A 22 -7.72 -24.69 -33.44
C ILE A 22 -8.89 -23.88 -32.88
N ALA A 23 -10.12 -24.41 -32.92
CA ALA A 23 -11.29 -23.73 -32.37
C ALA A 23 -11.14 -23.49 -30.85
N GLY A 24 -10.62 -24.48 -30.13
CA GLY A 24 -10.32 -24.37 -28.70
C GLY A 24 -9.27 -23.30 -28.40
N PHE A 25 -8.21 -23.21 -29.22
CA PHE A 25 -7.21 -22.16 -29.09
C PHE A 25 -7.77 -20.77 -29.42
N GLN A 26 -8.57 -20.65 -30.47
CA GLN A 26 -9.22 -19.38 -30.84
C GLN A 26 -10.10 -18.85 -29.70
N SER A 27 -10.90 -19.73 -29.07
CA SER A 27 -11.72 -19.34 -27.91
C SER A 27 -10.85 -18.83 -26.76
N ARG A 28 -9.80 -19.58 -26.39
CA ARG A 28 -8.92 -19.21 -25.28
C ARG A 28 -8.15 -17.92 -25.54
N VAL A 29 -7.73 -17.68 -26.78
CA VAL A 29 -7.07 -16.44 -27.17
C VAL A 29 -8.05 -15.27 -27.05
N SER A 30 -9.28 -15.42 -27.54
CA SER A 30 -10.29 -14.37 -27.44
C SER A 30 -10.63 -14.02 -25.98
N ASP A 31 -10.75 -15.02 -25.10
CA ASP A 31 -10.95 -14.80 -23.67
C ASP A 31 -9.79 -14.05 -23.02
N LEU A 32 -8.54 -14.37 -23.42
CA LEU A 32 -7.35 -13.69 -22.92
C LEU A 32 -7.28 -12.25 -23.42
N GLU A 33 -7.57 -12.00 -24.69
CA GLU A 33 -7.63 -10.65 -25.26
C GLU A 33 -8.64 -9.77 -24.53
N GLN A 34 -9.85 -10.28 -24.28
CA GLN A 34 -10.87 -9.56 -23.52
C GLN A 34 -10.41 -9.24 -22.09
N ARG A 35 -9.74 -10.18 -21.42
CA ARG A 35 -9.20 -9.95 -20.07
C ARG A 35 -8.08 -8.93 -20.05
N VAL A 36 -7.21 -8.93 -21.06
CA VAL A 36 -6.14 -7.93 -21.19
C VAL A 36 -6.75 -6.54 -21.37
N ILE A 37 -7.70 -6.39 -22.30
CA ILE A 37 -8.42 -5.13 -22.52
C ILE A 37 -9.05 -4.63 -21.21
N ALA A 38 -9.75 -5.50 -20.48
CA ALA A 38 -10.38 -5.12 -19.21
C ALA A 38 -9.36 -4.68 -18.14
N VAL A 39 -8.18 -5.29 -18.08
CA VAL A 39 -7.10 -4.90 -17.16
C VAL A 39 -6.49 -3.57 -17.57
N GLU A 40 -6.23 -3.36 -18.86
CA GLU A 40 -5.69 -2.12 -19.39
C GLU A 40 -6.66 -0.96 -19.17
N ASP A 41 -7.95 -1.14 -19.43
CA ASP A 41 -8.99 -0.15 -19.12
C ASP A 41 -9.05 0.14 -17.62
N HIS A 42 -8.91 -0.89 -16.77
CA HIS A 42 -8.90 -0.68 -15.32
C HIS A 42 -7.65 0.09 -14.85
N LEU A 43 -6.48 -0.17 -15.44
CA LEU A 43 -5.26 0.59 -15.14
C LEU A 43 -5.35 2.04 -15.63
N ASN A 44 -5.94 2.26 -16.80
CA ASN A 44 -6.15 3.60 -17.37
C ASN A 44 -7.23 4.40 -16.63
N THR A 45 -8.08 3.76 -15.83
CA THR A 45 -9.09 4.42 -14.98
C THR A 45 -8.57 4.76 -13.59
N ILE A 46 -7.40 4.26 -13.18
CA ILE A 46 -6.69 4.71 -11.98
C ILE A 46 -5.88 5.94 -12.41
N PRO A 47 -6.31 7.17 -12.09
CA PRO A 47 -5.56 8.35 -12.47
C PRO A 47 -4.24 8.33 -11.70
N GLU A 48 -3.09 8.42 -12.38
CA GLU A 48 -1.79 8.61 -11.72
C GLU A 48 -1.80 9.79 -10.73
N TRP A 49 -2.67 10.76 -11.00
CA TRP A 49 -2.93 11.94 -10.18
C TRP A 49 -3.49 11.60 -8.81
N ASP A 50 -4.24 10.51 -8.68
CA ASP A 50 -4.85 10.12 -7.40
C ASP A 50 -3.79 9.64 -6.41
N GLN A 51 -2.72 8.99 -6.88
CA GLN A 51 -1.68 8.51 -5.97
C GLN A 51 -0.84 9.66 -5.41
N GLU A 52 -0.35 10.56 -6.26
CA GLU A 52 0.42 11.73 -5.80
C GLU A 52 -0.43 12.67 -4.93
N LEU A 53 -1.69 12.88 -5.31
CA LEU A 53 -2.63 13.70 -4.53
C LEU A 53 -2.96 13.05 -3.18
N LEU A 54 -3.15 11.72 -3.12
CA LEU A 54 -3.36 11.01 -1.86
C LEU A 54 -2.11 11.11 -0.98
N CYS A 55 -0.93 10.87 -1.53
CA CYS A 55 0.33 10.98 -0.79
C CYS A 55 0.51 12.39 -0.23
N SER A 56 0.27 13.43 -1.05
CA SER A 56 0.35 14.83 -0.61
C SER A 56 -0.66 15.14 0.50
N LYS A 57 -1.91 14.66 0.38
CA LYS A 57 -2.93 14.82 1.43
C LYS A 57 -2.55 14.10 2.72
N LEU A 58 -1.98 12.90 2.63
CA LEU A 58 -1.53 12.15 3.81
C LEU A 58 -0.42 12.89 4.54
N ILE A 59 0.59 13.39 3.81
CA ILE A 59 1.68 14.19 4.39
C ILE A 59 1.13 15.45 5.05
N ASP A 60 0.25 16.20 4.38
CA ASP A 60 -0.35 17.42 4.96
C ASP A 60 -1.20 17.11 6.20
N LEU A 61 -1.92 15.98 6.24
CA LEU A 61 -2.67 15.56 7.43
C LEU A 61 -1.75 15.14 8.58
N GLU A 62 -0.67 14.43 8.30
CA GLU A 62 0.33 14.03 9.31
C GLU A 62 1.05 15.25 9.88
N ASP A 63 1.46 16.18 9.02
CA ASP A 63 2.08 17.44 9.39
C ASP A 63 1.14 18.28 10.26
N ARG A 64 -0.12 18.42 9.86
CA ARG A 64 -1.12 19.17 10.65
C ARG A 64 -1.41 18.51 11.99
N GLY A 65 -1.47 17.17 12.04
CA GLY A 65 -1.64 16.43 13.28
C GLY A 65 -0.41 16.52 14.21
N SER A 66 0.76 16.79 13.65
CA SER A 66 2.03 16.88 14.39
C SER A 66 2.52 18.30 14.65
N ARG A 67 1.89 19.32 14.08
CA ARG A 67 2.32 20.74 14.19
C ARG A 67 2.43 21.24 15.63
N ASP A 68 1.58 20.72 16.51
CA ASP A 68 1.58 21.11 17.92
C ASP A 68 2.44 20.18 18.80
N ASN A 69 3.11 19.19 18.20
CA ASN A 69 3.96 18.25 18.91
C ASN A 69 5.39 18.77 19.01
N ILE A 70 5.88 18.96 20.24
CA ILE A 70 7.27 19.28 20.52
C ILE A 70 8.02 17.99 20.85
N ARG A 71 9.14 17.74 20.16
CA ARG A 71 10.03 16.59 20.43
C ARG A 71 11.25 17.03 21.24
N PHE A 72 11.50 16.35 22.35
CA PHE A 72 12.68 16.54 23.18
C PHE A 72 13.69 15.41 22.93
N PHE A 73 14.92 15.76 22.58
CA PHE A 73 16.00 14.81 22.29
C PHE A 73 17.12 14.91 23.33
N GLY A 74 17.89 13.82 23.49
CA GLY A 74 19.08 13.79 24.34
C GLY A 74 18.82 13.49 25.82
N PHE A 75 17.58 13.19 26.20
CA PHE A 75 17.25 12.71 27.52
C PHE A 75 17.50 11.20 27.62
N PRO A 76 18.24 10.71 28.64
CA PRO A 76 18.33 9.28 28.92
C PRO A 76 16.95 8.66 29.14
N GLU A 77 16.77 7.39 28.80
CA GLU A 77 15.50 6.70 28.99
C GLU A 77 15.11 6.63 30.48
N HIS A 78 13.81 6.76 30.76
CA HIS A 78 13.20 6.63 32.09
C HIS A 78 13.49 7.74 33.12
N ILE A 79 14.16 8.82 32.74
CA ILE A 79 14.42 9.93 33.65
C ILE A 79 13.13 10.69 34.01
N GLU A 80 12.10 10.60 33.17
CA GLU A 80 10.81 11.26 33.38
C GLU A 80 10.04 10.70 34.59
N GLY A 81 10.38 9.48 35.03
CA GLY A 81 9.64 8.77 36.08
C GLY A 81 8.20 8.45 35.65
N THR A 82 7.28 8.41 36.63
CA THR A 82 5.86 8.08 36.39
C THR A 82 5.03 9.26 35.93
N ASP A 83 5.52 10.50 36.06
CA ASP A 83 4.81 11.72 35.71
C ASP A 83 5.63 12.61 34.77
N ILE A 84 5.42 12.38 33.47
CA ILE A 84 6.05 13.13 32.38
C ILE A 84 5.69 14.63 32.44
N GLN A 85 4.50 15.01 32.92
CA GLN A 85 4.09 16.42 32.96
C GLN A 85 4.87 17.17 34.04
N ALA A 86 5.00 16.58 35.22
CA ALA A 86 5.82 17.14 36.30
C ALA A 86 7.30 17.26 35.89
N PHE A 87 7.82 16.22 35.21
CA PHE A 87 9.18 16.25 34.66
C PHE A 87 9.36 17.39 33.65
N LEU A 88 8.46 17.53 32.68
CA LEU A 88 8.53 18.58 31.67
C LEU A 88 8.40 19.99 32.27
N LYS A 89 7.50 20.20 33.24
CA LYS A 89 7.34 21.52 33.91
C LYS A 89 8.63 21.95 34.59
N LYS A 90 9.28 21.04 35.33
CA LYS A 90 10.54 21.30 36.03
C LYS A 90 11.69 21.53 35.04
N THR A 91 11.78 20.70 34.01
CA THR A 91 12.86 20.75 33.02
C THR A 91 12.77 22.02 32.18
N LEU A 92 11.59 22.37 31.68
CA LEU A 92 11.37 23.60 30.92
C LEU A 92 11.68 24.83 31.77
N LEU A 93 11.22 24.88 33.03
CA LEU A 93 11.56 25.97 33.95
C LEU A 93 13.07 26.11 34.15
N THR A 94 13.78 24.99 34.27
CA THR A 94 15.23 24.97 34.48
C THR A 94 15.97 25.45 33.23
N LEU A 95 15.51 25.07 32.03
CA LEU A 95 16.15 25.40 30.77
C LEU A 95 15.87 26.84 30.31
N THR A 96 14.64 27.33 30.50
CA THR A 96 14.22 28.64 29.98
C THR A 96 14.14 29.73 31.06
N GLY A 97 14.11 29.36 32.34
CA GLY A 97 13.84 30.28 33.45
C GLY A 97 12.37 30.76 33.53
N ILE A 98 11.50 30.25 32.66
CA ILE A 98 10.09 30.65 32.56
C ILE A 98 9.20 29.57 33.18
N SER A 99 8.32 29.97 34.09
CA SER A 99 7.29 29.07 34.61
C SER A 99 6.16 28.98 33.60
N PHE A 100 6.02 27.81 32.98
CA PHE A 100 4.87 27.50 32.14
C PHE A 100 3.79 26.87 33.00
N ASP A 101 2.61 27.49 33.04
CA ASP A 101 1.41 26.78 33.43
C ASP A 101 0.97 25.95 32.23
N ILE A 102 1.39 24.68 32.25
CA ILE A 102 0.99 23.70 31.24
C ILE A 102 -0.54 23.59 31.33
N PRO A 103 -1.30 24.08 30.34
CA PRO A 103 -2.74 23.95 30.35
C PRO A 103 -3.07 22.46 30.37
N THR A 104 -4.16 22.08 31.03
CA THR A 104 -4.66 20.71 31.19
C THR A 104 -4.97 19.99 29.85
N GLY A 105 -4.67 20.60 28.71
CA GLY A 105 -4.84 20.11 27.34
C GLY A 105 -3.62 19.44 26.72
N VAL A 106 -2.54 19.12 27.45
CA VAL A 106 -1.51 18.20 26.94
C VAL A 106 -2.14 16.82 26.80
N GLN A 107 -2.54 16.48 25.57
CA GLN A 107 -3.36 15.31 25.29
C GLN A 107 -2.63 13.97 25.53
N LYS A 108 -1.28 13.96 25.51
CA LYS A 108 -0.39 12.83 25.85
C LYS A 108 1.08 13.26 25.85
N GLY A 109 1.85 12.77 26.82
CA GLY A 109 3.31 12.73 26.74
C GLY A 109 3.74 11.27 26.63
N THR A 110 4.46 10.91 25.57
CA THR A 110 4.91 9.54 25.33
C THR A 110 6.37 9.54 24.93
N SER A 111 7.15 8.65 25.53
CA SER A 111 8.50 8.34 25.05
C SER A 111 8.39 7.47 23.80
N SER A 112 9.03 7.90 22.72
CA SER A 112 9.13 7.14 21.48
C SER A 112 10.59 6.83 21.18
N ARG A 113 10.90 5.56 20.90
CA ARG A 113 12.23 5.18 20.43
C ARG A 113 12.45 5.77 19.03
N ALA A 114 13.53 6.53 18.85
CA ALA A 114 13.90 7.00 17.53
C ALA A 114 14.32 5.80 16.66
N GLU A 115 13.58 5.53 15.59
CA GLU A 115 14.06 4.65 14.53
C GLU A 115 15.19 5.36 13.79
N LYS A 116 16.32 4.66 13.63
CA LYS A 116 17.46 5.18 12.86
C LYS A 116 17.06 5.18 11.38
N SER A 117 16.93 6.36 10.80
CA SER A 117 16.83 6.54 9.34
C SER A 117 18.17 6.28 8.66
#